data_AF-A0A1Y3N9J9-F1
#
_entry.id   AF-A0A1Y3N9J9-F1
#
_cell.length_a   1.000
_cell.length_b   1.000
_cell.length_c   1.000
_cell.angle_alpha   90.00
_cell.angle_beta   90.00
_cell.angle_gamma   90.00
#
_symmetry.space_group_name_H-M   'P 1'
#
loop_
_entity.id
_entity.type
_entity.pdbx_description
1 polymer ?
#
loop_
_entity_poly.entity_id
_entity_poly.type
_entity_poly.pdbx_seq_one_letter_code
_entity_poly.pdbx_strand_id
1 'polypeptide(L)'
;MAINLLSDIKENFNEKYLNNESTGIAYDSASGECKYINRWLGKKENSDCCFIDGITCEDNHITRFIVENGQLSGSIPSEIGNLKYVRDLWLGHNKITGTIPPEIGDMTSLKDL
;
A
#
# COMPACT_ATOMS: atom_id res chain seq x y z
N MET A 1 -15.90 15.70 43.90
CA MET A 1 -15.61 16.24 42.55
C MET A 1 -14.51 15.39 41.95
N ALA A 2 -14.88 14.44 41.08
CA ALA A 2 -13.94 13.77 40.21
C ALA A 2 -14.31 14.21 38.79
N ILE A 3 -13.44 14.95 38.14
CA ILE A 3 -13.53 15.22 36.70
C ILE A 3 -13.21 13.88 36.04
N ASN A 4 -14.20 13.31 35.36
CA ASN A 4 -14.04 12.05 34.65
C ASN A 4 -13.38 12.34 33.31
N LEU A 5 -12.06 12.16 33.22
CA LEU A 5 -11.22 12.30 32.01
C LEU A 5 -11.73 11.54 30.77
N LEU A 6 -12.73 10.66 30.94
CA LEU A 6 -13.38 9.93 29.85
C LEU A 6 -14.29 10.81 28.97
N SER A 7 -14.76 11.98 29.43
CA SER A 7 -15.53 12.90 28.56
C SER A 7 -14.66 13.58 27.52
N ASP A 8 -13.40 13.83 27.85
CA ASP A 8 -12.48 14.62 27.02
C ASP A 8 -11.73 13.75 25.99
N ILE A 9 -11.72 12.42 26.21
CA ILE A 9 -11.19 11.46 25.23
C ILE A 9 -12.11 11.31 24.01
N LYS A 10 -13.40 11.69 24.12
CA LYS A 10 -14.33 11.65 22.98
C LYS A 10 -14.01 12.69 21.90
N GLU A 11 -13.16 13.69 22.17
CA GLU A 11 -12.73 14.69 21.18
C GLU A 11 -11.48 14.29 20.38
N ASN A 12 -10.86 13.13 20.61
CA ASN A 12 -9.58 12.76 19.96
C ASN A 12 -9.54 11.39 19.27
N PHE A 13 -10.70 10.75 19.06
CA PHE A 13 -10.78 9.60 18.15
C PHE A 13 -11.34 10.05 16.81
N ASN A 14 -10.47 10.11 15.79
CA ASN A 14 -10.86 10.32 14.40
C ASN A 14 -12.00 9.36 14.02
N GLU A 15 -13.16 9.91 13.68
CA GLU A 15 -14.37 9.22 13.19
C GLU A 15 -14.17 8.45 11.86
N LYS A 16 -12.92 8.26 11.40
CA LYS A 16 -12.60 7.61 10.12
C LYS A 16 -12.62 6.06 10.17
N TYR A 17 -12.72 5.46 11.36
CA TYR A 17 -12.45 4.02 11.56
C TYR A 17 -13.62 3.17 12.03
N LEU A 18 -14.86 3.68 12.03
CA LEU A 18 -16.04 2.89 12.34
C LEU A 18 -17.11 3.13 11.27
N ASN A 19 -17.66 2.03 10.74
CA ASN A 19 -18.77 1.90 9.78
C ASN A 19 -18.32 1.66 8.33
N ASN A 20 -18.39 0.41 7.86
CA ASN A 20 -19.25 -0.01 6.75
C ASN A 20 -18.98 -1.47 6.33
N GLU A 21 -19.58 -2.42 7.05
CA GLU A 21 -20.12 -3.60 6.38
C GLU A 21 -21.46 -3.16 5.76
N SER A 22 -21.57 -3.21 4.42
CA SER A 22 -22.82 -3.09 3.62
C SER A 22 -23.29 -1.73 3.08
N THR A 23 -22.47 -0.67 3.06
CA THR A 23 -22.67 0.47 2.14
C THR A 23 -21.38 0.77 1.38
N GLY A 24 -21.42 0.63 0.05
CA GLY A 24 -20.27 0.67 -0.84
C GLY A 24 -19.63 2.03 -1.00
N ILE A 25 -18.87 2.46 0.00
CA ILE A 25 -17.76 3.42 -0.13
C ILE A 25 -16.74 3.09 0.96
N ALA A 26 -15.96 2.03 0.70
CA ALA A 26 -14.64 1.96 1.29
C ALA A 26 -13.83 3.10 0.67
N TYR A 27 -13.28 4.00 1.50
CA TYR A 27 -12.14 4.82 1.11
C TYR A 27 -10.95 3.87 0.90
N ASP A 28 -11.00 3.08 -0.15
CA ASP A 28 -9.98 2.09 -0.47
C ASP A 28 -8.85 2.84 -1.15
N SER A 29 -7.90 3.30 -0.32
CA SER A 29 -6.71 3.98 -0.78
C SER A 29 -5.99 3.02 -1.74
N ALA A 30 -5.99 3.38 -3.02
CA ALA A 30 -5.37 2.61 -4.10
C ALA A 30 -5.97 1.20 -4.41
N SER A 31 -7.27 0.99 -4.16
CA SER A 31 -8.01 -0.27 -4.44
C SER A 31 -7.56 -1.07 -5.67
N GLY A 32 -7.43 -0.40 -6.82
CA GLY A 32 -7.08 -1.01 -8.09
C GLY A 32 -5.62 -1.42 -8.20
N GLU A 33 -4.72 -0.78 -7.46
CA GLU A 33 -3.28 -1.01 -7.45
C GLU A 33 -2.88 -2.00 -6.35
N CYS A 34 -3.54 -1.95 -5.20
CA CYS A 34 -3.29 -2.83 -4.07
C CYS A 34 -3.43 -4.31 -4.44
N LYS A 35 -4.33 -4.68 -5.36
CA LYS A 35 -4.43 -6.06 -5.86
C LYS A 35 -3.11 -6.62 -6.42
N TYR A 36 -2.32 -5.79 -7.12
CA TYR A 36 -1.06 -6.22 -7.71
C TYR A 36 -0.01 -6.49 -6.62
N ILE A 37 0.09 -5.58 -5.66
CA ILE A 37 1.04 -5.68 -4.54
C ILE A 37 0.63 -6.77 -3.56
N ASN A 38 -0.64 -6.87 -3.21
CA ASN A 38 -1.16 -7.86 -2.27
C ASN A 38 -0.93 -9.29 -2.75
N ARG A 39 -1.13 -9.57 -4.05
CA ARG A 39 -0.81 -10.88 -4.64
C ARG A 39 0.65 -11.24 -4.44
N TRP A 40 1.54 -10.27 -4.63
CA TRP A 40 2.98 -10.50 -4.48
C TRP A 40 3.41 -10.67 -3.01
N LEU A 41 2.80 -9.91 -2.10
CA LEU A 41 3.02 -9.99 -0.65
C LEU A 41 2.28 -11.16 0.04
N GLY A 42 1.51 -11.96 -0.71
CA GLY A 42 0.67 -13.02 -0.14
C GLY A 42 -0.43 -12.52 0.81
N LYS A 43 -0.92 -11.30 0.61
CA LYS A 43 -2.02 -10.68 1.36
C LYS A 43 -3.35 -10.90 0.64
N LYS A 44 -4.46 -10.57 1.32
CA LYS A 44 -5.80 -10.61 0.69
C LYS A 44 -5.83 -9.61 -0.45
N GLU A 45 -6.32 -10.01 -1.63
CA GLU A 45 -6.23 -9.17 -2.83
C GLU A 45 -6.84 -7.77 -2.65
N ASN A 46 -8.01 -7.70 -2.00
CA ASN A 46 -8.76 -6.46 -1.79
C ASN A 46 -8.52 -5.83 -0.41
N SER A 47 -7.45 -6.21 0.30
CA SER A 47 -7.10 -5.48 1.53
C SER A 47 -6.40 -4.17 1.17
N ASP A 48 -6.73 -3.10 1.89
CA ASP A 48 -6.05 -1.82 1.76
C ASP A 48 -4.55 -1.99 2.06
N CYS A 49 -3.73 -1.80 1.03
CA CYS A 49 -2.29 -1.98 1.10
C CYS A 49 -1.57 -0.76 1.68
N CYS A 50 -2.23 0.38 1.80
CA CYS A 50 -1.64 1.62 2.30
C CYS A 50 -1.36 1.60 3.81
N PHE A 51 -1.85 0.57 4.52
CA PHE A 51 -1.49 0.26 5.90
C PHE A 51 -0.27 -0.66 6.04
N ILE A 52 0.29 -1.14 4.93
CA ILE A 52 1.49 -1.97 4.96
C ILE A 52 2.71 -1.06 5.12
N ASP A 53 3.55 -1.37 6.11
CA ASP A 53 4.80 -0.66 6.33
C ASP A 53 5.63 -0.58 5.04
N GLY A 54 6.06 0.63 4.70
CA GLY A 54 6.84 0.89 3.48
C GLY A 54 5.99 1.16 2.23
N ILE A 55 4.67 1.07 2.30
CA ILE A 55 3.75 1.54 1.25
C ILE A 55 3.26 2.94 1.63
N THR A 56 3.38 3.90 0.71
CA THR A 56 2.75 5.23 0.84
C THR A 56 1.76 5.41 -0.29
N CYS A 57 0.57 5.90 0.06
CA CYS A 57 -0.46 6.25 -0.89
C CYS A 57 -0.84 7.72 -0.80
N GLU A 58 -0.97 8.37 -1.95
CA GLU A 58 -1.44 9.75 -2.10
C GLU A 58 -2.52 9.78 -3.19
N ASP A 59 -3.60 10.52 -2.98
CA ASP A 59 -4.69 10.65 -3.96
C ASP A 59 -5.22 9.31 -4.53
N ASN A 60 -5.30 8.28 -3.68
CA ASN A 60 -5.67 6.91 -4.03
C ASN A 60 -4.72 6.19 -5.00
N HIS A 61 -3.44 6.57 -5.00
CA HIS A 61 -2.40 5.88 -5.76
C HIS A 61 -1.19 5.56 -4.87
N ILE A 62 -0.54 4.43 -5.11
CA ILE A 62 0.74 4.08 -4.50
C ILE A 62 1.80 5.02 -5.07
N THR A 63 2.43 5.80 -4.22
CA THR A 63 3.51 6.72 -4.61
C THR A 63 4.88 6.26 -4.15
N ARG A 64 4.95 5.44 -3.10
CA ARG A 64 6.19 4.79 -2.65
C ARG A 64 5.94 3.34 -2.31
N PHE A 65 6.79 2.46 -2.82
CA PHE A 65 6.78 1.04 -2.51
C PHE A 65 8.19 0.61 -2.08
N ILE A 66 8.41 0.62 -0.77
CA ILE A 66 9.70 0.35 -0.12
C ILE A 66 9.51 -0.88 0.76
N VAL A 67 9.87 -2.04 0.23
CA VAL A 67 9.77 -3.31 0.97
C VAL A 67 11.14 -3.93 1.03
N GLU A 68 11.60 -4.25 2.23
CA GLU A 68 12.94 -4.80 2.46
C GLU A 68 12.88 -5.98 3.45
N ASN A 69 14.05 -6.56 3.73
CA ASN A 69 14.28 -7.56 4.77
C ASN A 69 13.59 -8.91 4.52
N GLY A 70 13.62 -9.37 3.27
CA GLY A 70 13.19 -10.73 2.90
C GLY A 70 11.69 -10.95 2.85
N GLN A 71 10.90 -9.87 2.81
CA GLN A 71 9.45 -9.92 2.67
C GLN A 71 9.00 -10.39 1.28
N LEU A 72 9.85 -10.19 0.26
CA LEU A 72 9.58 -10.60 -1.11
C LEU A 72 10.49 -11.75 -1.54
N SER A 73 9.95 -12.63 -2.38
CA SER A 73 10.67 -13.73 -3.01
C SER A 73 10.15 -14.02 -4.42
N GLY A 74 10.96 -14.71 -5.23
CA GLY A 74 10.62 -15.01 -6.62
C GLY A 74 10.86 -13.83 -7.57
N SER A 75 10.29 -13.87 -8.77
CA SER A 75 10.45 -12.81 -9.77
C SER A 75 9.57 -11.58 -9.50
N ILE A 76 10.03 -10.42 -9.95
CA ILE A 76 9.19 -9.21 -10.00
C ILE A 76 8.09 -9.46 -11.04
N PRO A 77 6.80 -9.35 -10.68
CA PRO A 77 5.70 -9.56 -11.62
C PRO A 77 5.63 -8.43 -12.65
N SER A 78 5.24 -8.75 -13.90
CA SER A 78 5.03 -7.77 -14.98
C SER A 78 4.05 -6.66 -14.60
N GLU A 79 3.08 -6.99 -13.72
CA GLU A 79 2.07 -6.09 -13.22
C GLU A 79 2.63 -4.94 -12.40
N ILE A 80 3.90 -4.97 -12.00
CA ILE A 80 4.60 -3.82 -11.40
C ILE A 80 4.51 -2.58 -12.32
N GLY A 81 4.50 -2.80 -13.64
CA GLY A 81 4.34 -1.74 -14.63
C GLY A 81 3.00 -1.01 -14.55
N ASN A 82 1.99 -1.56 -13.87
CA ASN A 82 0.69 -0.91 -13.69
C ASN A 82 0.73 0.20 -12.62
N LEU A 83 1.79 0.30 -11.83
CA LEU A 83 1.93 1.28 -10.76
C LEU A 83 2.45 2.62 -11.32
N LYS A 84 1.62 3.29 -12.11
CA LYS A 84 2.00 4.49 -12.90
C LYS A 84 2.41 5.70 -12.06
N TYR A 85 2.01 5.73 -10.79
CA TYR A 85 2.20 6.86 -9.88
C TYR A 85 3.30 6.63 -8.84
N VAL A 86 3.90 5.43 -8.81
CA VAL A 86 5.05 5.15 -7.94
C VAL A 86 6.21 6.02 -8.39
N ARG A 87 6.76 6.78 -7.44
CA ARG A 87 7.93 7.64 -7.61
C ARG A 87 9.18 6.97 -7.06
N ASP A 88 9.03 6.26 -5.95
CA ASP A 88 10.12 5.59 -5.24
C ASP A 88 9.81 4.09 -5.15
N LEU A 89 10.60 3.26 -5.83
CA LEU A 89 10.50 1.79 -5.78
C LEU A 89 11.78 1.23 -5.18
N TRP A 90 11.72 0.70 -3.95
CA TRP A 90 12.90 0.07 -3.35
C TRP A 90 12.56 -1.33 -2.88
N LEU A 91 13.20 -2.31 -3.52
CA LEU A 91 12.99 -3.74 -3.28
C LEU A 91 14.26 -4.44 -2.77
N GLY A 92 15.19 -3.65 -2.23
CA GLY A 92 16.49 -4.11 -1.73
C GLY A 92 16.35 -5.12 -0.60
N HIS A 93 17.42 -5.89 -0.37
CA HIS A 93 17.49 -6.85 0.74
C HIS A 93 16.33 -7.87 0.78
N ASN A 94 15.74 -8.19 -0.37
CA ASN A 94 14.75 -9.26 -0.54
C ASN A 94 15.34 -10.51 -1.21
N LYS A 95 14.54 -11.57 -1.30
CA LYS A 95 14.90 -12.83 -1.98
C LYS A 95 14.37 -12.86 -3.42
N ILE A 96 14.38 -11.71 -4.08
CA ILE A 96 13.91 -11.56 -5.46
C ILE A 96 14.91 -12.24 -6.40
N THR A 97 14.40 -12.97 -7.39
CA THR A 97 15.18 -13.69 -8.40
C THR A 97 14.66 -13.36 -9.81
N GLY A 98 15.30 -13.91 -10.84
CA GLY A 98 14.90 -13.65 -12.23
C GLY A 98 15.38 -12.29 -12.75
N THR A 99 14.70 -11.78 -13.77
CA THR A 99 15.06 -10.53 -14.45
C THR A 99 14.13 -9.40 -14.06
N ILE A 100 14.61 -8.17 -14.20
CA ILE A 100 13.77 -6.97 -14.15
C ILE A 100 12.80 -7.01 -15.35
N PRO A 101 11.47 -6.98 -15.13
CA PRO A 101 10.51 -6.96 -16.23
C PRO A 101 10.62 -5.65 -17.02
N PRO A 102 10.58 -5.69 -18.36
CA PRO A 102 10.63 -4.48 -19.19
C PRO A 102 9.46 -3.53 -18.91
N GLU A 103 8.35 -4.03 -18.36
CA GLU A 103 7.17 -3.26 -17.93
C GLU A 103 7.49 -2.24 -16.82
N ILE A 104 8.64 -2.33 -16.14
CA ILE A 104 9.13 -1.22 -15.29
C ILE A 104 9.24 0.08 -16.09
N GLY A 105 9.56 -0.01 -17.39
CA GLY A 105 9.57 1.15 -18.30
C GLY A 105 8.22 1.84 -18.45
N ASP A 106 7.11 1.16 -18.10
CA ASP A 106 5.78 1.75 -18.16
C ASP A 106 5.40 2.51 -16.87
N MET A 107 6.23 2.49 -15.83
CA MET A 107 6.05 3.25 -14.58
C MET A 107 6.43 4.71 -14.78
N THR A 108 5.56 5.46 -15.44
CA THR A 108 5.86 6.82 -15.94
C THR A 108 6.23 7.87 -14.88
N SER A 109 5.90 7.65 -13.62
CA SER A 109 6.25 8.56 -12.52
C SER A 109 7.50 8.14 -11.74
N LEU A 110 8.11 7.01 -12.09
CA LEU A 110 9.26 6.46 -11.37
C LEU A 110 10.47 7.39 -11.48
N LYS A 111 11.08 7.70 -10.35
CA LYS A 111 12.25 8.59 -10.23
C LYS A 111 13.43 7.87 -9.58
N ASP A 112 13.15 7.08 -8.56
CA ASP A 112 14.15 6.39 -7.75
C ASP A 112 13.85 4.88 -7.70
N LEU A 113 14.87 4.06 -8.00
CA LEU A 113 14.82 2.59 -8.13
C LEU A 113 16.01 1.91 -7.42
#